data_AF-A0A369BJ93-F1
#
_entry.id   AF-A0A369BJ93-F1
#
_cell.length_a   1.000
_cell.length_b   1.000
_cell.length_c   1.000
_cell.angle_alpha   90.00
_cell.angle_beta   90.00
_cell.angle_gamma   90.00
#
_symmetry.space_group_name_H-M   'P 1'
#
loop_
_entity.id
_entity.type
_entity.pdbx_description
1 polymer ?
#
loop_
_entity_poly.entity_id
_entity_poly.type
_entity_poly.pdbx_seq_one_letter_code
_entity_poly.pdbx_strand_id
1 'polypeptide(L)'
;MAVQGKITLHGKDGLLVDCDWEGEYPVLDKSQIVQACLSILQDPVLSGGQRQRLAIARVILKRPDILILDESASALDRATEDQMLGELHGMMAGKTTLISTHRIETIQSADIIYVLDSHNNI
;
A
#
# COMPACT_ATOMS: atom_id res chain seq x y z
N MET A 1 13.42 27.22 -5.79
CA MET A 1 14.54 27.33 -4.82
C MET A 1 15.28 26.02 -4.86
N ALA A 2 16.61 26.03 -4.98
CA ALA A 2 17.40 24.82 -4.78
C ALA A 2 17.24 24.41 -3.31
N VAL A 3 16.69 23.21 -3.09
CA VAL A 3 16.58 22.63 -1.76
C VAL A 3 17.61 21.51 -1.72
N GLN A 4 18.50 21.61 -0.73
CA GLN A 4 19.48 20.58 -0.45
C GLN A 4 19.07 19.89 0.83
N GLY A 5 18.95 18.57 0.78
CA GLY A 5 18.48 17.76 1.88
C GLY A 5 19.21 16.44 1.93
N LYS A 6 19.23 15.85 3.12
CA LYS A 6 19.79 14.53 3.37
C LYS A 6 18.69 13.65 3.92
N ILE A 7 18.42 12.52 3.26
CA ILE A 7 17.50 11.50 3.76
C ILE A 7 18.34 10.36 4.32
N THR A 8 18.22 10.18 5.63
CA THR A 8 18.86 9.08 6.36
C THR A 8 17.76 8.21 6.99
N LEU A 9 17.61 6.97 6.51
CA LEU A 9 16.68 5.97 7.04
C LEU A 9 17.45 4.88 7.78
N HIS A 10 17.06 4.63 9.03
CA HIS A 10 17.58 3.54 9.85
C HIS A 10 16.53 2.46 10.05
N GLY A 11 16.93 1.20 9.85
CA GLY A 11 16.20 0.01 10.23
C GLY A 11 16.64 -0.52 11.60
N LYS A 12 16.02 -1.62 12.03
CA LYS A 12 16.30 -2.28 13.31
C LYS A 12 17.76 -2.75 13.46
N ASP A 13 18.42 -3.03 12.33
CA ASP A 13 19.79 -3.56 12.25
C ASP A 13 20.81 -2.54 11.69
N GLY A 14 20.44 -1.26 11.52
CA GLY A 14 21.38 -0.21 11.12
C GLY A 14 20.87 0.72 10.01
N LEU A 15 21.81 1.42 9.37
CA LEU A 15 21.53 2.40 8.30
C LEU A 15 21.08 1.67 7.02
N LEU A 16 19.87 1.98 6.54
CA LEU A 16 19.31 1.39 5.32
C LEU A 16 19.49 2.29 4.09
N VAL A 17 19.31 3.60 4.26
CA VAL A 17 19.44 4.58 3.17
C VAL A 17 20.15 5.80 3.73
N ASP A 18 21.20 6.24 3.06
CA ASP A 18 21.81 7.57 3.28
C ASP A 18 22.05 8.20 1.92
N CYS A 19 21.19 9.16 1.56
CA CYS A 19 21.30 9.85 0.29
C CYS A 19 21.23 11.36 0.48
N ASP A 20 22.24 12.04 -0.04
CA ASP A 20 22.19 13.47 -0.28
C ASP A 20 21.41 13.72 -1.55
N TRP A 21 20.49 14.68 -1.52
CA TRP A 21 19.70 15.06 -2.67
C TRP A 21 19.77 16.59 -2.86
N GLU A 22 20.10 16.98 -4.09
CA GLU A 22 20.05 18.36 -4.57
C GLU A 22 19.11 18.45 -5.76
N GLY A 23 18.22 19.46 -5.74
CA GLY A 23 17.40 19.77 -6.89
C GLY A 23 16.54 21.00 -6.70
N GLU A 24 16.05 21.56 -7.80
CA GLU A 24 15.02 22.59 -7.78
C GLU A 24 13.65 21.93 -7.68
N TYR A 25 13.04 22.03 -6.51
CA TYR A 25 11.71 21.45 -6.29
C TYR A 25 10.71 22.58 -6.19
N PRO A 26 9.57 22.46 -6.89
CA PRO A 26 8.47 23.40 -6.71
C PRO A 26 8.02 23.38 -5.25
N VAL A 27 7.68 24.55 -4.70
CA VAL A 27 6.93 24.60 -3.44
C VAL A 27 5.55 24.04 -3.76
N LEU A 28 5.30 22.81 -3.34
CA LEU A 28 4.06 22.12 -3.61
C LEU A 28 3.03 22.47 -2.54
N ASP A 29 1.85 22.93 -2.96
CA ASP A 29 0.69 22.98 -2.06
C ASP A 29 0.19 21.55 -1.73
N LYS A 30 -0.72 21.43 -0.75
CA LYS A 30 -1.27 20.13 -0.34
C LYS A 30 -1.86 19.33 -1.50
N SER A 31 -2.57 19.98 -2.42
CA SER A 31 -3.19 19.33 -3.57
C SER A 31 -2.12 18.82 -4.54
N GLN A 32 -1.06 19.59 -4.76
CA GLN A 32 0.04 19.19 -5.62
C GLN A 32 0.88 18.05 -5.02
N ILE A 33 1.08 18.02 -3.70
CA ILE A 33 1.72 16.89 -3.01
C ILE A 33 0.88 15.62 -3.19
N VAL A 34 -0.44 15.74 -2.99
CA VAL A 34 -1.36 14.59 -3.18
C VAL A 34 -1.30 14.08 -4.61
N GLN A 35 -1.29 14.97 -5.61
CA GLN A 35 -1.19 14.60 -7.01
C GLN A 35 0.16 13.97 -7.37
N ALA A 36 1.27 14.52 -6.88
CA ALA A 36 2.59 13.93 -7.08
C ALA A 36 2.69 12.53 -6.45
N CYS A 37 2.13 12.32 -5.25
CA CYS A 37 2.09 10.99 -4.68
C CYS A 37 1.20 10.03 -5.49
N LEU A 38 0.05 10.51 -5.99
CA LEU A 38 -0.85 9.70 -6.82
C LEU A 38 -0.21 9.32 -8.16
N SER A 39 0.53 10.23 -8.79
CA SER A 39 1.18 9.96 -10.09
C SER A 39 2.24 8.87 -9.98
N ILE A 40 2.95 8.75 -8.86
CA ILE A 40 3.91 7.64 -8.65
C ILE A 40 3.21 6.28 -8.69
N LEU A 41 1.98 6.18 -8.17
CA LEU A 41 1.20 4.93 -8.25
C LEU A 41 0.67 4.65 -9.67
N GLN A 42 0.75 5.61 -10.58
CA GLN A 42 0.30 5.48 -11.97
C GLN A 42 1.47 5.44 -12.96
N ASP A 43 2.71 5.37 -12.45
CA ASP A 43 3.90 5.37 -13.28
C ASP A 43 3.93 4.13 -14.19
N PRO A 44 4.01 4.32 -15.52
CA PRO A 44 4.04 3.21 -16.48
C PRO A 44 5.32 2.38 -16.41
N VAL A 45 6.40 2.90 -15.79
CA VAL A 45 7.67 2.19 -15.60
C VAL A 45 7.55 1.12 -14.51
N LEU A 46 6.66 1.30 -13.54
CA LEU A 46 6.46 0.34 -12.47
C LEU A 46 5.72 -0.90 -12.98
N SER A 47 6.13 -2.09 -12.56
CA SER A 47 5.34 -3.30 -12.76
C SER A 47 4.07 -3.28 -11.89
N GLY A 48 3.08 -4.13 -12.22
CA GLY A 48 1.86 -4.27 -11.40
C GLY A 48 2.17 -4.55 -9.93
N GLY A 49 3.04 -5.51 -9.66
CA GLY A 49 3.48 -5.85 -8.30
C GLY A 49 4.29 -4.75 -7.59
N GLN A 50 5.04 -3.92 -8.34
CA GLN A 50 5.75 -2.77 -7.76
C GLN A 50 4.78 -1.65 -7.34
N ARG A 51 3.81 -1.31 -8.20
CA ARG A 51 2.75 -0.33 -7.85
C ARG A 51 1.96 -0.78 -6.62
N GLN A 52 1.64 -2.06 -6.56
CA GLN A 52 0.89 -2.66 -5.46
C GLN A 52 1.66 -2.59 -4.14
N ARG A 53 2.96 -2.92 -4.14
CA ARG A 53 3.83 -2.76 -2.96
C ARG A 53 3.89 -1.31 -2.49
N LEU A 54 4.01 -0.36 -3.41
CA LEU A 54 4.02 1.06 -3.06
C LEU A 54 2.67 1.54 -2.50
N ALA A 55 1.55 1.06 -3.06
CA ALA A 55 0.22 1.36 -2.54
C ALA A 55 0.08 0.84 -1.10
N ILE A 56 0.51 -0.39 -0.82
CA ILE A 56 0.42 -0.99 0.51
C ILE A 56 1.33 -0.25 1.51
N ALA A 57 2.55 0.11 1.11
CA ALA A 57 3.43 0.97 1.93
C ALA A 57 2.74 2.29 2.32
N ARG A 58 1.98 2.91 1.40
CA ARG A 58 1.21 4.13 1.70
C ARG A 58 0.07 3.87 2.69
N VAL A 59 -0.60 2.73 2.61
CA VAL A 59 -1.64 2.35 3.59
C VAL A 59 -1.01 2.14 4.97
N ILE A 60 0.12 1.43 5.05
CA ILE A 60 0.89 1.20 6.29
C ILE A 60 1.23 2.54 6.96
N LEU A 61 1.76 3.50 6.19
CA LEU A 61 2.15 4.81 6.70
C LEU A 61 0.95 5.66 7.12
N LYS A 62 -0.15 5.60 6.38
CA LYS A 62 -1.34 6.42 6.63
C LYS A 62 -2.21 5.89 7.77
N ARG A 63 -2.16 4.58 8.08
CA ARG A 63 -2.97 3.91 9.12
C ARG A 63 -4.45 4.30 9.08
N PRO A 64 -5.14 4.14 7.92
CA PRO A 64 -6.52 4.57 7.78
C PRO A 64 -7.46 3.81 8.73
N ASP A 65 -8.58 4.44 9.11
CA ASP A 65 -9.62 3.80 9.92
C ASP A 65 -10.47 2.80 9.13
N ILE A 66 -10.54 3.00 7.82
CA ILE A 66 -11.25 2.16 6.86
C ILE A 66 -10.26 1.70 5.79
N LEU A 67 -10.17 0.39 5.58
CA LEU A 67 -9.33 -0.24 4.58
C LEU A 67 -10.19 -0.97 3.56
N ILE A 68 -9.91 -0.76 2.26
CA ILE A 68 -10.57 -1.48 1.16
C ILE A 68 -9.46 -2.14 0.35
N LEU A 69 -9.50 -3.47 0.25
CA LEU A 69 -8.54 -4.29 -0.50
C LEU A 69 -9.30 -5.01 -1.61
N ASP A 70 -9.09 -4.58 -2.85
CA ASP A 70 -9.65 -5.23 -4.03
C ASP A 70 -8.56 -6.05 -4.73
N GLU A 71 -8.67 -7.38 -4.67
CA GLU A 71 -7.73 -8.36 -5.25
C GLU A 71 -6.24 -8.00 -5.09
N SER A 72 -5.91 -7.36 -3.96
CA SER A 72 -4.67 -6.59 -3.78
C SER A 72 -3.44 -7.44 -3.52
N ALA A 73 -3.49 -8.72 -3.92
CA ALA A 73 -2.42 -9.71 -3.80
C ALA A 73 -2.18 -10.50 -5.11
N SER A 74 -3.04 -10.33 -6.13
CA SER A 74 -3.02 -11.15 -7.35
C SER A 74 -1.75 -11.01 -8.21
N ALA A 75 -1.05 -9.87 -8.13
CA ALA A 75 0.19 -9.63 -8.88
C ALA A 75 1.49 -9.95 -8.11
N LEU A 76 1.40 -10.66 -6.98
CA LEU A 76 2.55 -11.01 -6.14
C LEU A 76 2.88 -12.50 -6.25
N ASP A 77 4.16 -12.84 -6.06
CA ASP A 77 4.56 -14.23 -5.85
C ASP A 77 4.10 -14.71 -4.46
N ARG A 78 3.96 -16.03 -4.32
CA ARG A 78 3.37 -16.65 -3.11
C ARG A 78 4.10 -16.32 -1.82
N ALA A 79 5.43 -16.20 -1.85
CA ALA A 79 6.21 -15.89 -0.64
C ALA A 79 6.01 -14.43 -0.22
N THR A 80 6.04 -13.50 -1.18
CA THR A 80 5.76 -12.08 -0.93
C THR A 80 4.33 -11.87 -0.44
N GLU A 81 3.39 -12.65 -0.96
CA GLU A 81 1.98 -12.59 -0.57
C GLU A 81 1.74 -13.08 0.85
N ASP A 82 2.31 -14.21 1.26
CA ASP A 82 2.17 -14.73 2.62
C ASP A 82 2.70 -13.72 3.65
N GLN A 83 3.84 -13.08 3.35
CA GLN A 83 4.37 -12.00 4.19
C GLN A 83 3.42 -10.79 4.24
N MET A 84 2.91 -10.35 3.10
CA MET A 84 1.97 -9.23 3.04
C MET A 84 0.67 -9.50 3.79
N LEU A 85 0.10 -10.70 3.68
CA LEU A 85 -1.10 -11.07 4.41
C LEU A 85 -0.87 -11.05 5.92
N GLY A 86 0.30 -11.49 6.39
CA GLY A 86 0.70 -11.40 7.79
C GLY A 86 0.76 -9.95 8.31
N GLU A 87 1.36 -9.06 7.53
CA GLU A 87 1.43 -7.63 7.87
C GLU A 87 0.06 -6.95 7.80
N LEU A 88 -0.75 -7.25 6.78
CA LEU A 88 -2.09 -6.73 6.59
C LEU A 88 -3.03 -7.14 7.74
N HIS A 89 -2.98 -8.40 8.19
CA HIS A 89 -3.76 -8.83 9.35
C HIS A 89 -3.45 -8.00 10.60
N GLY A 90 -2.18 -7.66 10.83
CA GLY A 90 -1.79 -6.77 11.92
C GLY A 90 -2.36 -5.35 11.78
N MET A 91 -2.46 -4.84 10.54
CA MET A 91 -3.04 -3.53 10.26
C MET A 91 -4.57 -3.49 10.37
N MET A 92 -5.24 -4.59 10.06
CA MET A 92 -6.69 -4.72 10.10
C MET A 92 -7.22 -4.72 11.55
N ALA A 93 -6.38 -5.07 12.53
CA ALA A 93 -6.75 -5.10 13.93
C ALA A 93 -7.29 -3.72 14.40
N GLY A 94 -8.56 -3.71 14.83
CA GLY A 94 -9.23 -2.49 15.29
C GLY A 94 -9.62 -1.52 14.17
N LYS A 95 -9.57 -1.93 12.90
CA LYS A 95 -9.94 -1.16 11.72
C LYS A 95 -11.13 -1.79 11.00
N THR A 96 -11.95 -0.97 10.35
CA THR A 96 -12.99 -1.50 9.46
C THR A 96 -12.33 -1.90 8.14
N THR A 97 -12.39 -3.18 7.78
CA THR A 97 -11.73 -3.66 6.55
C THR A 97 -12.72 -4.39 5.65
N LEU A 98 -12.78 -3.97 4.38
CA LEU A 98 -13.49 -4.66 3.31
C LEU A 98 -12.46 -5.31 2.38
N ILE A 99 -12.56 -6.63 2.19
CA ILE A 99 -11.65 -7.38 1.32
C ILE A 99 -12.47 -8.12 0.26
N SER A 100 -12.12 -7.92 -1.00
CA SER A 100 -12.53 -8.78 -2.12
C SER A 100 -11.41 -9.78 -2.42
N THR A 101 -11.70 -11.07 -2.26
CA THR A 101 -10.72 -12.14 -2.46
C THR A 101 -11.40 -13.44 -2.88
N HIS A 102 -10.68 -14.26 -3.63
CA HIS A 102 -11.06 -15.63 -3.98
C HIS A 102 -10.35 -16.68 -3.11
N ARG A 103 -9.60 -16.25 -2.08
CA ARG A 103 -8.81 -17.13 -1.21
C ARG A 103 -9.54 -17.53 0.05
N ILE A 104 -9.57 -18.82 0.31
CA ILE A 104 -10.32 -19.41 1.42
C ILE A 104 -9.69 -18.99 2.76
N GLU A 105 -8.37 -18.87 2.83
CA GLU A 105 -7.64 -18.50 4.06
C GLU A 105 -8.02 -17.10 4.55
N THR A 106 -8.14 -16.13 3.64
CA THR A 106 -8.60 -14.77 3.97
C THR A 106 -10.09 -14.73 4.29
N ILE A 107 -10.90 -15.57 3.64
CA ILE A 107 -12.33 -15.69 3.94
C ILE A 107 -12.54 -16.23 5.36
N GLN A 108 -11.73 -17.20 5.79
CA GLN A 108 -11.84 -17.82 7.12
C GLN A 108 -11.55 -16.84 8.28
N SER A 109 -10.78 -15.79 8.05
CA SER A 109 -10.47 -14.77 9.06
C SER A 109 -11.46 -13.61 9.11
N ALA A 110 -12.45 -13.56 8.23
CA ALA A 110 -13.41 -12.47 8.14
C ALA A 110 -14.51 -12.56 9.22
N ASP A 111 -14.86 -11.42 9.82
CA ASP A 111 -16.00 -11.33 10.75
C ASP A 111 -17.34 -11.54 10.05
N ILE A 112 -17.46 -11.06 8.81
CA ILE A 112 -18.66 -11.14 7.97
C ILE A 112 -18.23 -11.48 6.55
N ILE A 113 -18.92 -12.46 5.94
CA ILE A 113 -18.66 -12.91 4.57
C ILE A 113 -19.87 -12.55 3.70
N TYR A 114 -19.62 -11.74 2.66
CA TYR A 114 -20.59 -11.48 1.60
C TYR A 114 -20.22 -12.31 0.38
N VAL A 115 -21.13 -13.19 -0.05
CA VAL A 115 -20.97 -13.97 -1.28
C VAL A 115 -21.73 -13.26 -2.40
N LEU A 116 -21.00 -12.86 -3.43
CA LEU A 116 -21.56 -12.28 -4.64
C LEU A 116 -21.81 -13.40 -5.66
N ASP A 117 -23.08 -13.64 -5.99
CA ASP A 117 -23.49 -14.54 -7.07
C ASP A 117 -24.01 -13.70 -8.23
N SER A 118 -23.59 -14.02 -9.45
CA SER A 118 -24.07 -13.39 -10.68
C SER A 118 -25.58 -13.60 -10.92
N HIS A 119 -26.24 -14.48 -10.15
CA HIS A 119 -27.66 -14.77 -10.22
C HIS A 119 -28.52 -14.11 -9.14
N ASN A 120 -27.98 -13.26 -8.27
CA ASN A 120 -28.82 -12.54 -7.31
C ASN A 120 -28.33 -11.11 -7.09
N ASN A 121 -29.17 -10.15 -7.50
CA ASN A 121 -29.06 -8.77 -7.06
C ASN A 121 -29.16 -8.75 -5.52
N ILE A 122 -28.22 -8.03 -4.92
CA ILE A 122 -28.11 -7.67 -3.50
C ILE A 122 -29.47 -7.52 -2.81
#